data_AF-A0A2C9KQF8-F1
#
_entry.id   AF-A0A2C9KQF8-F1
#
_cell.length_a   1.000
_cell.length_b   1.000
_cell.length_c   1.000
_cell.angle_alpha   90.00
_cell.angle_beta   90.00
_cell.angle_gamma   90.00
#
_symmetry.space_group_name_H-M   'P 1'
#
loop_
_entity.id
_entity.type
_entity.pdbx_description
1 polymer ?
#
loop_
_entity_poly.entity_id
_entity_poly.type
_entity_poly.pdbx_seq_one_letter_code
_entity_poly.pdbx_strand_id
1 'polypeptide(L)'
;MWIALHSYVYPPDSKKMCSRCYHVAVLCYTALWVGVRGLINDSLAIQDFLTDYNRKAGEVMYEYAEASWTFNTNITDYNQKIMLDLQLKADKFSQDASRNASQYNLTVMSQSDRRQFIKIMDIGTAAQTNETKMIRLNKITSDMESIYSTATVCLNKTNCVPLDP
;
A
#
# COMPACT_ATOMS: atom_id res chain seq x y z
N MET A 1 -18.27 -13.78 -42.09
CA MET A 1 -17.76 -13.69 -43.48
C MET A 1 -17.05 -12.35 -43.63
N TRP A 2 -15.71 -12.42 -43.70
CA TRP A 2 -14.70 -11.45 -44.15
C TRP A 2 -15.07 -9.98 -44.45
N ILE A 3 -14.42 -9.02 -43.76
CA ILE A 3 -13.98 -7.68 -44.24
C ILE A 3 -12.89 -7.19 -43.24
N ALA A 4 -11.73 -6.59 -43.53
CA ALA A 4 -10.89 -6.40 -44.72
C ALA A 4 -9.49 -5.88 -44.27
N LEU A 5 -8.47 -6.20 -45.07
CA LEU A 5 -7.28 -5.41 -45.44
C LEU A 5 -6.60 -4.50 -44.39
N HIS A 6 -5.51 -4.99 -43.79
CA HIS A 6 -4.41 -4.12 -43.34
C HIS A 6 -3.38 -3.99 -44.48
N SER A 7 -3.58 -2.99 -45.34
CA SER A 7 -2.50 -2.45 -46.16
C SER A 7 -1.58 -1.66 -45.23
N TYR A 8 -0.38 -2.18 -44.97
CA TYR A 8 0.67 -1.44 -44.28
C TYR A 8 1.03 -0.20 -45.10
N VAL A 9 0.62 0.97 -44.63
CA VAL A 9 1.10 2.25 -45.16
C VAL A 9 2.50 2.47 -44.57
N TYR A 10 3.53 2.18 -45.36
CA TYR A 10 4.89 2.63 -45.06
C TYR A 10 4.92 4.17 -45.05
N PRO A 11 5.65 4.81 -44.12
CA PRO A 11 5.83 6.26 -44.15
C PRO A 11 6.58 6.70 -45.41
N PRO A 12 6.30 7.90 -45.97
CA PRO A 12 6.97 8.37 -47.16
C PRO A 12 8.43 8.75 -46.87
N ASP A 13 9.27 8.55 -47.88
CA ASP A 13 10.73 8.77 -47.96
C ASP A 13 11.35 9.70 -46.90
N SER A 14 12.31 9.15 -46.15
CA SER A 14 13.07 9.76 -45.05
C SER A 14 14.01 10.91 -45.45
N LYS A 15 13.93 11.42 -46.69
CA LYS A 15 14.95 12.33 -47.23
C LYS A 15 14.61 13.83 -47.17
N LYS A 16 13.48 14.23 -46.57
CA LYS A 16 13.11 15.66 -46.44
C LYS A 16 12.44 16.06 -45.13
N MET A 17 12.71 15.35 -44.03
CA MET A 17 12.13 15.73 -42.73
C MET A 17 13.19 16.37 -41.82
N CYS A 18 12.93 17.60 -41.36
CA CYS A 18 13.80 18.31 -40.42
C CYS A 18 13.98 17.47 -39.14
N SER A 19 15.21 17.35 -38.64
CA SER A 19 15.55 16.56 -37.44
C SER A 19 14.67 16.91 -36.22
N ARG A 20 14.26 18.18 -36.09
CA ARG A 20 13.33 18.65 -35.06
C ARG A 20 11.89 18.13 -35.24
N CYS A 21 11.43 17.91 -36.47
CA CYS A 21 10.11 17.35 -36.77
C CYS A 21 10.07 15.83 -36.54
N TYR A 22 11.20 15.13 -36.75
CA TYR A 22 11.30 13.69 -36.48
C TYR A 22 11.20 13.40 -34.98
N HIS A 23 11.87 14.18 -34.13
CA HIS A 23 11.76 14.03 -32.68
C HIS A 23 10.36 14.34 -32.14
N VAL A 24 9.67 15.35 -32.67
CA VAL A 24 8.28 15.67 -32.26
C VAL A 24 7.30 14.58 -32.73
N ALA A 25 7.48 14.02 -33.94
CA ALA A 25 6.66 12.92 -34.42
C ALA A 25 6.87 11.64 -33.60
N VAL A 26 8.12 11.26 -33.30
CA VAL A 26 8.43 10.08 -32.47
C VAL A 26 7.89 10.24 -31.04
N LEU A 27 7.96 11.44 -30.45
CA LEU A 27 7.38 11.73 -29.14
C LEU A 27 5.84 11.67 -29.13
N CYS A 28 5.17 12.04 -30.23
CA CYS A 28 3.72 11.88 -30.38
C CYS A 28 3.32 10.41 -30.55
N TYR A 29 4.11 9.62 -31.30
CA TYR A 29 3.88 8.18 -31.44
C TYR A 29 4.13 7.44 -30.11
N THR A 30 5.14 7.80 -29.31
CA THR A 30 5.34 7.18 -27.99
C THR A 30 4.35 7.67 -26.94
N ALA A 31 3.84 8.91 -27.05
CA ALA A 31 2.77 9.42 -26.18
C ALA A 31 1.41 8.73 -26.43
N LEU A 32 1.15 8.25 -27.66
CA LEU A 32 -0.03 7.43 -27.99
C LEU A 32 0.08 5.96 -27.53
N TRP A 33 1.26 5.52 -27.08
CA TRP A 33 1.48 4.19 -26.51
C TRP A 33 1.55 4.18 -24.97
N VAL A 34 1.27 5.31 -24.30
CA VAL A 34 0.84 5.25 -22.89
C VAL A 34 -0.59 4.74 -22.89
N GLY A 35 -0.74 3.43 -23.13
CA GLY A 35 -2.02 2.77 -23.06
C GLY A 35 -2.60 3.02 -21.67
N VAL A 36 -3.77 3.67 -21.62
CA VAL A 36 -4.65 3.61 -20.47
C VAL A 36 -4.91 2.12 -20.25
N ARG A 37 -4.20 1.49 -19.31
CA ARG A 37 -4.53 0.12 -18.90
C ARG A 37 -5.94 0.19 -18.33
N GLY A 38 -6.88 -0.46 -19.03
CA GLY A 38 -8.23 -0.61 -18.53
C GLY A 38 -8.23 -1.35 -17.18
N LEU A 39 -9.23 -1.07 -16.36
CA LEU A 39 -9.42 -1.77 -15.09
C LEU A 39 -9.65 -3.27 -15.32
N ILE A 40 -9.19 -4.09 -14.38
CA ILE A 40 -9.34 -5.55 -14.41
C ILE A 40 -10.80 -5.90 -14.06
N ASN A 41 -11.47 -6.63 -14.96
CA ASN A 41 -12.85 -7.07 -14.80
C ASN A 41 -12.99 -8.59 -14.60
N ASP A 42 -11.90 -9.35 -14.71
CA ASP A 42 -11.93 -10.81 -14.74
C ASP A 42 -12.29 -11.41 -13.37
N SER A 43 -13.34 -12.24 -13.34
CA SER A 43 -13.86 -12.81 -12.09
C SER A 43 -12.90 -13.79 -11.43
N LEU A 44 -12.07 -14.52 -12.20
CA LEU A 44 -11.09 -15.44 -11.63
C LEU A 44 -9.95 -14.65 -10.99
N ALA A 45 -9.43 -13.62 -11.68
CA ALA A 45 -8.41 -12.73 -11.14
C ALA A 45 -8.86 -12.05 -9.82
N ILE A 46 -10.13 -11.67 -9.71
CA ILE A 46 -10.71 -11.12 -8.47
C ILE A 46 -10.61 -12.14 -7.32
N GLN A 47 -10.99 -13.39 -7.56
CA GLN A 47 -10.98 -14.43 -6.53
C GLN A 47 -9.55 -14.86 -6.17
N ASP A 48 -8.66 -14.95 -7.16
CA ASP A 48 -7.25 -15.25 -6.95
C ASP A 48 -6.56 -14.17 -6.11
N PHE A 49 -6.84 -12.89 -6.41
CA PHE A 49 -6.34 -11.77 -5.61
C PHE A 49 -6.80 -11.84 -4.16
N LEU A 50 -8.11 -12.07 -3.92
CA LEU A 50 -8.64 -12.16 -2.56
C LEU A 50 -8.08 -13.35 -1.79
N THR A 51 -7.91 -14.50 -2.45
CA THR A 51 -7.33 -15.71 -1.85
C THR A 51 -5.89 -15.48 -1.43
N ASP A 52 -5.07 -14.91 -2.32
CA ASP A 52 -3.68 -14.61 -2.02
C ASP A 52 -3.53 -13.50 -0.96
N TYR A 53 -4.36 -12.46 -1.03
CA TYR A 53 -4.41 -11.41 -0.01
C TYR A 53 -4.73 -11.99 1.36
N ASN A 54 -5.78 -12.81 1.49
CA ASN A 54 -6.20 -13.38 2.77
C ASN A 54 -5.09 -14.23 3.40
N ARG A 55 -4.40 -15.04 2.60
CA ARG A 55 -3.27 -15.85 3.09
C ARG A 55 -2.11 -14.97 3.57
N LYS A 56 -1.63 -14.05 2.73
CA LYS A 56 -0.48 -13.18 3.05
C LYS A 56 -0.77 -12.21 4.18
N ALA A 57 -1.97 -11.63 4.20
CA ALA A 57 -2.40 -10.73 5.27
C ALA A 57 -2.45 -11.48 6.60
N GLY A 58 -2.92 -12.73 6.63
CA GLY A 58 -2.89 -13.56 7.83
C GLY A 58 -1.49 -13.71 8.41
N GLU A 59 -0.50 -14.01 7.57
CA GLU A 59 0.91 -14.15 7.97
C GLU A 59 1.49 -12.82 8.50
N VAL A 60 1.38 -11.74 7.71
CA VAL A 60 2.01 -10.44 8.04
C VAL A 60 1.33 -9.78 9.24
N MET A 61 0.01 -9.83 9.34
CA MET A 61 -0.72 -9.25 10.46
C MET A 61 -0.52 -10.05 11.75
N TYR A 62 -0.36 -11.37 11.66
CA TYR A 62 -0.03 -12.19 12.82
C TYR A 62 1.33 -11.82 13.42
N GLU A 63 2.38 -11.72 12.59
CA GLU A 63 3.71 -11.33 13.06
C GLU A 63 3.68 -9.96 13.76
N TYR A 64 3.00 -8.98 13.15
CA TYR A 64 2.85 -7.65 13.74
C TYR A 64 2.04 -7.70 15.05
N ALA A 65 0.92 -8.43 15.09
CA ALA A 65 0.09 -8.55 16.28
C ALA A 65 0.84 -9.16 17.47
N GLU A 66 1.64 -10.20 17.23
CA GLU A 66 2.47 -10.84 18.27
C GLU A 66 3.53 -9.87 18.82
N ALA A 67 4.18 -9.10 17.95
CA ALA A 67 5.17 -8.11 18.36
C ALA A 67 4.54 -6.94 19.13
N SER A 68 3.36 -6.48 18.68
CA SER A 68 2.58 -5.46 19.37
C SER A 68 2.15 -5.95 20.76
N TRP A 69 1.64 -7.18 20.86
CA TRP A 69 1.29 -7.79 22.14
C TRP A 69 2.50 -7.88 23.07
N THR A 70 3.64 -8.31 22.54
CA THR A 70 4.89 -8.41 23.31
C THR A 70 5.36 -7.06 23.83
N PHE A 71 5.27 -5.99 23.04
CA PHE A 71 5.58 -4.64 23.50
C PHE A 71 4.58 -4.14 24.56
N ASN A 72 3.28 -4.29 24.31
CA ASN A 72 2.23 -3.80 25.21
C ASN A 72 2.25 -4.50 26.58
N THR A 73 2.62 -5.79 26.61
CA THR A 73 2.72 -6.56 27.87
C THR A 73 4.09 -6.49 28.53
N ASN A 74 5.10 -5.98 27.82
CA ASN A 74 6.46 -5.81 28.32
C ASN A 74 7.12 -4.60 27.65
N ILE A 75 6.80 -3.41 28.14
CA ILE A 75 7.22 -2.13 27.58
C ILE A 75 8.73 -1.94 27.80
N THR A 76 9.51 -2.13 26.73
CA THR A 76 10.95 -1.90 26.69
C THR A 76 11.36 -1.36 25.32
N ASP A 77 12.46 -0.62 25.24
CA ASP A 77 13.00 -0.10 23.96
C ASP A 77 13.27 -1.22 22.94
N TYR A 78 13.70 -2.39 23.43
CA TYR A 78 13.96 -3.56 22.60
C TYR A 78 12.68 -4.09 21.94
N ASN A 79 11.62 -4.32 22.74
CA ASN A 79 10.34 -4.80 22.21
C ASN A 79 9.67 -3.74 21.32
N GLN A 80 9.80 -2.46 21.68
CA GLN A 80 9.29 -1.35 20.87
C GLN A 80 9.92 -1.36 19.48
N LYS A 81 11.24 -1.54 19.40
CA LYS A 81 11.96 -1.59 18.12
C LYS A 81 11.45 -2.74 17.24
N ILE A 82 11.30 -3.94 17.79
CA ILE A 82 10.81 -5.12 17.05
C ILE A 82 9.39 -4.87 16.53
N MET A 83 8.50 -4.35 17.38
CA MET A 83 7.15 -3.98 16.98
C MET A 83 7.15 -2.95 15.85
N LEU A 84 7.97 -1.90 15.93
CA LEU A 84 8.06 -0.86 14.90
C LEU A 84 8.57 -1.41 13.56
N ASP A 85 9.54 -2.33 13.57
CA ASP A 85 10.06 -2.97 12.36
C ASP A 85 8.97 -3.83 11.68
N LEU A 86 8.18 -4.56 12.46
CA LEU A 86 7.08 -5.40 11.94
C LEU A 86 5.86 -4.57 11.53
N GLN A 87 5.56 -3.47 12.22
CA GLN A 87 4.58 -2.49 11.78
C GLN A 87 4.95 -1.94 10.40
N LEU A 88 6.22 -1.56 10.19
CA LEU A 88 6.69 -1.05 8.90
C LEU A 88 6.50 -2.09 7.77
N LYS A 89 6.73 -3.37 8.06
CA LYS A 89 6.48 -4.48 7.13
C LYS A 89 4.98 -4.58 6.80
N ALA A 90 4.10 -4.52 7.80
CA ALA A 90 2.65 -4.56 7.63
C ALA A 90 2.10 -3.35 6.85
N ASP A 91 2.65 -2.16 7.11
CA ASP A 91 2.28 -0.93 6.40
C ASP A 91 2.65 -1.02 4.91
N LYS A 92 3.86 -1.49 4.60
CA LYS A 92 4.32 -1.71 3.21
C LYS A 92 3.47 -2.75 2.48
N PHE A 93 3.14 -3.86 3.15
CA PHE A 93 2.22 -4.86 2.60
C PHE A 93 0.85 -4.25 2.26
N SER A 94 0.30 -3.42 3.16
CA SER A 94 -0.99 -2.76 2.97
C SER A 94 -0.94 -1.78 1.79
N GLN A 95 0.15 -1.00 1.66
CA GLN A 95 0.36 -0.10 0.51
C GLN A 95 0.35 -0.85 -0.83
N ASP A 96 1.08 -1.98 -0.90
CA ASP A 96 1.15 -2.78 -2.11
C ASP A 96 -0.19 -3.45 -2.43
N ALA A 97 -0.87 -3.98 -1.41
CA ALA A 97 -2.20 -4.57 -1.55
C ALA A 97 -3.22 -3.54 -2.07
N SER A 98 -3.24 -2.33 -1.50
CA SER A 98 -4.11 -1.23 -1.94
C SER A 98 -3.81 -0.80 -3.38
N ARG A 99 -2.53 -0.67 -3.73
CA ARG A 99 -2.10 -0.35 -5.11
C ARG A 99 -2.56 -1.41 -6.11
N ASN A 100 -2.44 -2.69 -5.75
CA ASN A 100 -2.88 -3.79 -6.60
C ASN A 100 -4.41 -3.86 -6.71
N ALA A 101 -5.12 -3.70 -5.59
CA ALA A 101 -6.58 -3.67 -5.54
C ALA A 101 -7.17 -2.52 -6.39
N SER A 102 -6.50 -1.36 -6.43
CA SER A 102 -6.94 -0.19 -7.21
C SER A 102 -6.99 -0.41 -8.72
N GLN A 103 -6.37 -1.48 -9.23
CA GLN A 103 -6.35 -1.82 -10.65
C GLN A 103 -7.62 -2.56 -11.09
N TYR A 104 -8.49 -2.97 -10.16
CA TYR A 104 -9.71 -3.71 -10.44
C TYR A 104 -10.93 -2.82 -10.57
N ASN A 105 -11.86 -3.21 -11.44
CA ASN A 105 -13.12 -2.51 -11.60
C ASN A 105 -14.13 -2.97 -10.55
N LEU A 106 -14.39 -2.11 -9.57
CA LEU A 106 -15.35 -2.41 -8.51
C LEU A 106 -16.79 -2.54 -8.98
N THR A 107 -17.15 -1.96 -10.13
CA THR A 107 -18.55 -1.90 -10.60
C THR A 107 -19.08 -3.24 -11.08
N VAL A 108 -18.18 -4.14 -11.51
CA VAL A 108 -18.54 -5.48 -12.01
C VAL A 108 -18.51 -6.55 -10.93
N MET A 109 -18.06 -6.22 -9.72
CA MET A 109 -17.91 -7.15 -8.61
C MET A 109 -19.24 -7.47 -7.93
N SER A 110 -19.32 -8.66 -7.32
CA SER A 110 -20.38 -8.97 -6.37
C SER A 110 -20.36 -8.00 -5.18
N GLN A 111 -21.47 -7.87 -4.46
CA GLN A 111 -21.53 -7.04 -3.26
C GLN A 111 -20.49 -7.45 -2.20
N SER A 112 -20.20 -8.75 -2.08
CA SER A 112 -19.24 -9.29 -1.13
C SER A 112 -17.80 -8.92 -1.51
N ASP A 113 -17.40 -9.21 -2.75
CA ASP A 113 -16.05 -8.92 -3.22
C ASP A 113 -15.77 -7.42 -3.22
N ARG A 114 -16.73 -6.61 -3.67
CA ARG A 114 -16.60 -5.16 -3.67
C ARG A 114 -16.33 -4.62 -2.27
N ARG A 115 -17.02 -5.14 -1.24
CA ARG A 115 -16.78 -4.73 0.16
C ARG A 115 -15.38 -5.09 0.62
N GLN A 116 -14.88 -6.28 0.27
CA GLN A 116 -13.52 -6.69 0.60
C GLN A 116 -12.49 -5.78 -0.07
N PHE A 117 -12.62 -5.50 -1.36
CA PHE A 117 -11.72 -4.61 -2.09
C PHE A 117 -11.71 -3.18 -1.53
N ILE A 118 -12.88 -2.61 -1.23
CA ILE A 118 -12.97 -1.28 -0.58
C ILE A 118 -12.19 -1.29 0.73
N LYS A 119 -12.32 -2.36 1.54
CA LYS A 119 -11.61 -2.47 2.80
C LYS A 119 -10.09 -2.63 2.62
N ILE A 120 -9.65 -3.39 1.62
CA ILE A 120 -8.23 -3.58 1.30
C ILE A 120 -7.58 -2.27 0.83
N MET A 121 -8.31 -1.43 0.10
CA MET A 121 -7.78 -0.15 -0.38
C MET A 121 -7.70 0.92 0.73
N ASP A 122 -8.53 0.82 1.76
CA ASP A 122 -8.50 1.68 2.93
C ASP A 122 -7.40 1.27 3.91
N ILE A 123 -6.23 1.88 3.74
CA ILE A 123 -4.98 1.54 4.46
C ILE A 123 -4.63 2.50 5.60
N GLY A 124 -5.52 3.42 5.96
CA GLY A 124 -5.33 4.34 7.09
C GLY A 124 -3.99 5.10 7.05
N THR A 125 -3.23 5.06 8.15
CA THR A 125 -1.92 5.75 8.29
C THR A 125 -0.86 5.21 7.34
N ALA A 126 -0.96 3.95 6.90
CA ALA A 126 -0.07 3.38 5.91
C ALA A 126 -0.18 4.06 4.54
N ALA A 127 -1.16 4.95 4.32
CA ALA A 127 -1.20 5.82 3.14
C ALA A 127 -0.02 6.83 3.07
N GLN A 128 0.76 7.00 4.14
CA GLN A 128 1.96 7.84 4.14
C GLN A 128 3.05 7.26 3.23
N THR A 129 3.23 7.86 2.05
CA THR A 129 4.22 7.40 1.05
C THR A 129 5.67 7.75 1.41
N ASN A 130 5.90 8.71 2.30
CA ASN A 130 7.24 9.02 2.77
C ASN A 130 7.60 8.12 3.96
N GLU A 131 8.49 7.15 3.73
CA GLU A 131 8.91 6.17 4.73
C GLU A 131 9.45 6.81 6.01
N THR A 132 10.23 7.89 5.93
CA THR A 132 10.73 8.61 7.11
C THR A 132 9.59 9.18 7.95
N LYS A 133 8.56 9.76 7.31
CA LYS A 133 7.37 10.25 8.02
C LYS A 133 6.56 9.12 8.62
N MET A 134 6.45 7.98 7.93
CA MET A 134 5.75 6.79 8.43
C MET A 134 6.45 6.20 9.66
N ILE A 135 7.77 6.00 9.60
CA ILE A 135 8.58 5.57 10.76
C ILE A 135 8.42 6.55 11.92
N ARG A 136 8.49 7.86 11.65
CA ARG A 136 8.31 8.89 12.67
C ARG A 136 6.91 8.84 13.30
N LEU A 137 5.87 8.66 12.49
CA LEU A 137 4.50 8.54 12.98
C LEU A 137 4.35 7.34 13.90
N ASN A 138 4.78 6.15 13.45
CA ASN A 138 4.70 4.91 14.22
C ASN A 138 5.46 5.05 15.55
N LYS A 139 6.66 5.65 15.52
CA LYS A 139 7.45 5.93 16.72
C LYS A 139 6.70 6.86 17.69
N ILE A 140 6.21 8.01 17.21
CA ILE A 140 5.51 8.98 18.06
C ILE A 140 4.27 8.36 18.71
N THR A 141 3.50 7.56 17.97
CA THR A 141 2.34 6.84 18.53
C THR A 141 2.76 5.93 19.68
N SER A 142 3.76 5.07 19.45
CA SER A 142 4.26 4.16 20.50
C SER A 142 4.92 4.89 21.69
N ASP A 143 5.58 6.03 21.45
CA ASP A 143 6.15 6.85 22.52
C ASP A 143 5.05 7.44 23.40
N MET A 144 3.95 7.94 22.79
CA MET A 144 2.79 8.48 23.54
C MET A 144 2.11 7.38 24.37
N GLU A 145 1.92 6.19 23.80
CA GLU A 145 1.34 5.02 24.51
C GLU A 145 2.21 4.59 25.69
N SER A 146 3.53 4.54 25.50
CA SER A 146 4.49 4.21 26.55
C SER A 146 4.47 5.24 27.69
N ILE A 147 4.50 6.54 27.36
CA ILE A 147 4.42 7.61 28.34
C ILE A 147 3.13 7.50 29.15
N TYR A 148 1.99 7.33 28.48
CA TYR A 148 0.69 7.21 29.17
C TYR A 148 0.64 5.99 30.09
N SER A 149 1.13 4.84 29.62
CA SER A 149 1.04 3.56 30.34
C SER A 149 2.04 3.42 31.50
N THR A 150 3.15 4.15 31.47
CA THR A 150 4.25 4.00 32.45
C THR A 150 4.46 5.23 33.34
N ALA A 151 3.79 6.35 33.04
CA ALA A 151 3.92 7.55 33.85
C ALA A 151 3.45 7.30 35.30
N THR A 152 4.20 7.88 36.24
CA THR A 152 3.84 7.90 37.65
C THR A 152 3.86 9.33 38.17
N VAL A 153 2.99 9.61 39.14
CA VAL A 153 2.95 10.89 39.84
C VAL A 153 3.37 10.66 41.29
N CYS A 154 4.36 11.42 41.74
CA CYS A 154 4.93 11.26 43.08
C CYS A 154 4.29 12.24 44.08
N LEU A 155 3.67 11.69 45.13
CA LEU A 155 3.11 12.47 46.26
C LEU A 155 4.22 13.03 47.15
N ASN A 156 5.35 12.34 47.20
CA ASN A 156 6.59 12.76 47.86
C ASN A 156 7.80 12.06 47.21
N LYS A 157 9.01 12.24 47.73
CA LYS A 157 10.25 11.71 47.14
C LYS A 157 10.31 10.20 46.94
N THR A 158 9.50 9.43 47.68
CA THR A 158 9.56 7.96 47.66
C THR A 158 8.26 7.30 47.27
N ASN A 159 7.14 8.04 47.25
CA ASN A 159 5.81 7.50 46.97
C ASN A 159 5.30 8.00 45.62
N CYS A 160 5.44 7.18 44.58
CA CYS A 160 4.95 7.42 43.23
C CYS A 160 3.84 6.45 42.88
N VAL A 161 2.75 6.97 42.31
CA VAL A 161 1.53 6.22 42.01
C VAL A 161 1.33 6.23 40.48
N PRO A 162 1.07 5.07 39.85
CA PRO A 162 0.72 5.01 38.43
C PRO A 162 -0.71 5.52 38.19
N LEU A 163 -1.08 5.71 36.92
CA LEU A 163 -2.43 6.14 36.55
C LEU A 163 -3.48 5.07 36.85
N ASP A 164 -3.23 3.84 36.40
CA ASP A 164 -4.05 2.65 36.68
C ASP A 164 -3.36 1.84 37.80
N PRO A 165 -3.97 1.75 39.00
CA PRO A 165 -3.34 1.17 40.20
C PRO A 165 -3.35 -0.37 40.26
#